data_AF-A0A1A3Q258-F1
#
_entry.id   AF-A0A1A3Q258-F1
#
_cell.length_a   1.000
_cell.length_b   1.000
_cell.length_c   1.000
_cell.angle_alpha   90.00
_cell.angle_beta   90.00
_cell.angle_gamma   90.00
#
_symmetry.space_group_name_H-M   'P 1'
#
loop_
_entity.id
_entity.type
_entity.pdbx_description
1 polymer ?
#
loop_
_entity_poly.entity_id
_entity_poly.type
_entity_poly.pdbx_seq_one_letter_code
_entity_poly.pdbx_strand_id
1 'polypeptide(L)' 'MAVEFAYDLTLDEARRRAAILEAIGDDWDPLTVLAEERRAYEMLYSDLDAEQQRIYDDLVAAGVLPGRAVGHVPD' A
#
# COMPACT_ATOMS: atom_id res chain seq x y z
N MET A 1 3.75 48.20 -4.50
CA MET A 1 3.19 47.35 -5.56
C MET A 1 3.45 45.91 -5.14
N ALA A 2 2.43 45.17 -4.71
CA ALA A 2 2.60 43.79 -4.24
C ALA A 2 2.66 42.85 -5.44
N VAL A 3 3.65 41.95 -5.48
CA VAL A 3 3.72 40.89 -6.48
C VAL A 3 2.78 39.77 -6.05
N GLU A 4 1.83 39.43 -6.91
CA GLU A 4 0.93 38.30 -6.68
C GLU A 4 1.68 37.00 -6.94
N PHE A 5 1.80 36.15 -5.92
CA PHE A 5 2.41 34.84 -6.05
C PHE A 5 1.32 33.82 -6.36
N ALA A 6 1.23 33.42 -7.63
CA ALA A 6 0.38 32.33 -8.08
C ALA A 6 1.25 31.09 -8.33
N TYR A 7 0.93 29.99 -7.65
CA TYR A 7 1.64 28.71 -7.79
C TYR A 7 0.70 27.65 -8.35
N ASP A 8 1.09 27.06 -9.47
CA ASP A 8 0.35 25.96 -10.08
C ASP A 8 0.76 24.63 -9.44
N LEU A 9 -0.03 24.19 -8.46
CA LEU A 9 0.17 22.91 -7.77
C LEU A 9 0.02 21.72 -8.71
N THR A 10 -0.77 21.81 -9.77
CA THR A 10 -0.95 20.71 -10.73
C THR A 10 0.30 20.51 -11.56
N LEU A 11 0.89 21.61 -12.04
CA LEU A 11 2.15 21.57 -12.78
C LEU A 11 3.31 21.10 -11.90
N ASP A 12 3.37 21.57 -10.65
CA ASP A 12 4.38 21.12 -9.70
C ASP A 12 4.25 19.63 -9.38
N GLU A 13 3.03 19.15 -9.16
CA GLU A 13 2.75 17.74 -8.92
C GLU A 13 3.17 16.86 -10.10
N ALA A 14 2.93 17.32 -11.34
CA ALA A 14 3.38 16.61 -12.53
C ALA A 14 4.91 16.49 -12.58
N ARG A 15 5.64 17.56 -12.24
CA ARG A 15 7.11 17.53 -12.18
C ARG A 15 7.63 16.60 -11.10
N ARG A 16 7.02 16.64 -9.90
CA ARG A 16 7.38 15.76 -8.79
C ARG A 16 7.20 14.29 -9.16
N ARG A 17 6.09 13.92 -9.79
CA ARG A 17 5.84 12.55 -10.27
C ARG A 17 6.83 12.12 -11.35
N ALA A 18 7.13 12.99 -12.30
CA ALA A 18 8.12 12.69 -13.34
C ALA A 18 9.51 12.41 -12.75
N ALA A 19 9.97 13.26 -11.82
CA ALA A 19 11.25 13.05 -11.13
C ALA A 19 11.28 11.75 -10.31
N ILE A 20 10.16 11.35 -9.70
CA ILE A 20 10.06 10.07 -8.99
C ILE A 20 10.18 8.89 -9.96
N LEU A 21 9.46 8.93 -11.08
CA LEU A 21 9.54 7.86 -12.09
C LEU A 21 10.94 7.73 -12.68
N GLU A 22 11.61 8.86 -12.96
CA GLU A 22 12.99 8.87 -13.42
C GLU A 22 13.95 8.26 -12.39
N ALA A 23 13.79 8.59 -11.10
CA ALA A 23 14.63 8.06 -10.03
C ALA A 23 14.43 6.55 -9.78
N ILE A 24 13.23 6.03 -10.04
CA ILE A 24 12.90 4.61 -9.91
C ILE A 24 13.57 3.80 -11.05
N GLY A 25 13.60 4.35 -12.27
CA GLY A 25 14.24 3.74 -13.43
C GLY A 25 13.36 2.74 -14.19
N ASP A 26 13.84 2.34 -15.37
CA ASP A 26 13.07 1.59 -16.36
C ASP A 26 12.83 0.11 -16.00
N ASP A 27 13.56 -0.42 -15.01
CA ASP A 27 13.41 -1.80 -14.54
C ASP A 27 12.23 -1.99 -13.57
N TRP A 28 11.53 -0.92 -13.20
CA TRP A 28 10.40 -1.00 -12.28
C TRP A 28 9.13 -1.47 -12.97
N ASP A 29 8.68 -2.66 -12.59
CA ASP A 29 7.37 -3.19 -12.93
C ASP A 29 6.38 -2.97 -11.77
N PRO A 30 5.49 -1.97 -11.85
CA PRO A 30 4.54 -1.68 -10.77
C PRO A 30 3.54 -2.83 -10.54
N LEU A 31 3.23 -3.64 -11.56
CA LEU A 31 2.31 -4.76 -11.40
C LEU A 31 2.96 -5.89 -10.62
N THR A 32 4.24 -6.17 -10.89
CA THR A 32 5.02 -7.13 -10.11
C THR A 32 5.17 -6.66 -8.66
N VAL A 33 5.49 -5.38 -8.42
CA VAL A 33 5.60 -4.85 -7.04
C VAL A 33 4.27 -5.00 -6.26
N LEU A 34 3.13 -4.68 -6.88
CA LEU A 34 1.82 -4.85 -6.24
C LEU A 34 1.47 -6.32 -5.95
N ALA A 35 1.86 -7.23 -6.84
CA ALA A 35 1.64 -8.66 -6.63
C ALA A 35 2.50 -9.19 -5.46
N GLU A 36 3.76 -8.79 -5.39
CA GLU A 36 4.66 -9.16 -4.29
C GLU A 36 4.24 -8.54 -2.96
N GLU A 37 3.73 -7.30 -2.96
CA GLU A 37 3.17 -6.67 -1.76
C GLU A 37 1.96 -7.46 -1.23
N ARG A 38 1.05 -7.88 -2.12
CA ARG A 38 -0.10 -8.72 -1.73
C ARG A 38 0.36 -10.06 -1.16
N ARG A 39 1.34 -10.71 -1.79
CA ARG A 39 1.93 -11.96 -1.31
C ARG A 39 2.56 -11.79 0.07
N ALA A 40 3.33 -10.72 0.28
CA ALA A 40 3.91 -10.39 1.57
C ALA A 40 2.83 -10.16 2.63
N TYR A 41 1.71 -9.53 2.25
CA TYR A 41 0.57 -9.33 3.12
C TYR A 41 -0.12 -10.64 3.52
N GLU A 42 -0.24 -11.61 2.60
CA GLU A 42 -0.77 -12.94 2.91
C GLU A 42 0.11 -13.75 3.86
N MET A 43 1.42 -13.48 3.82
CA MET A 43 2.42 -14.04 4.74
C MET A 43 2.39 -13.38 6.12
N LEU A 44 1.81 -12.19 6.27
CA LEU A 44 1.55 -11.65 7.60
C LEU A 44 0.61 -12.62 8.30
N TYR A 45 1.06 -13.14 9.45
CA TYR A 45 0.35 -14.15 10.22
C TYR A 45 0.25 -15.51 9.52
N SER A 46 1.17 -15.82 8.58
CA SER A 46 1.45 -17.22 8.25
C SER A 46 2.21 -17.88 9.40
N ASP A 47 2.04 -19.20 9.54
CA ASP A 47 2.80 -20.02 10.48
C ASP A 47 2.64 -19.67 11.95
N LEU A 48 1.48 -19.12 12.32
CA LEU A 48 1.11 -18.92 13.72
C LEU A 48 0.98 -20.26 14.44
N ASP A 49 1.54 -20.33 15.64
CA ASP A 49 1.25 -21.43 16.55
C ASP A 49 -0.20 -21.35 17.08
N ALA A 50 -0.63 -22.36 17.85
CA ALA A 50 -2.01 -22.45 18.32
C ALA A 50 -2.41 -21.30 19.26
N GLU A 51 -1.47 -20.74 20.04
CA GLU A 51 -1.77 -19.62 20.93
C GLU A 51 -1.85 -18.32 20.13
N GLN A 52 -0.91 -18.10 19.22
CA GLN A 52 -0.86 -16.97 18.33
C GLN A 52 -2.08 -16.91 17.41
N GLN A 53 -2.51 -18.05 16.85
CA GLN A 53 -3.71 -18.13 16.02
C GLN A 53 -4.95 -17.70 16.81
N ARG A 54 -5.07 -18.13 18.06
CA ARG A 54 -6.21 -17.77 18.92
C ARG A 54 -6.24 -16.26 19.20
N ILE A 55 -5.08 -15.65 19.44
CA ILE A 55 -4.96 -14.19 19.62
C ILE A 55 -5.30 -13.45 18.32
N TYR A 56 -4.82 -13.94 17.17
CA TYR A 56 -5.15 -13.37 15.87
C TYR A 56 -6.67 -13.39 15.63
N ASP A 57 -7.32 -14.52 15.89
CA ASP A 57 -8.77 -14.67 15.73
C ASP A 57 -9.55 -13.70 16.64
N ASP A 58 -9.13 -13.55 17.90
CA ASP A 58 -9.72 -12.60 18.85
C ASP A 58 -9.57 -11.14 18.36
N LEU A 59 -8.41 -10.79 17.82
CA LEU A 59 -8.14 -9.45 17.30
C LEU A 59 -8.92 -9.15 16.02
N VAL A 60 -9.10 -10.15 15.15
CA VAL A 60 -9.96 -10.04 13.95
C VAL A 60 -11.41 -9.87 14.37
N ALA A 61 -11.91 -10.67 15.33
CA ALA A 61 -13.27 -10.56 15.85
C ALA A 61 -13.53 -9.20 16.51
N ALA A 62 -12.53 -8.62 17.17
CA ALA A 62 -12.58 -7.28 17.75
C ALA A 62 -12.45 -6.15 16.71
N GLY A 63 -12.16 -6.47 15.44
CA GLY A 63 -11.94 -5.48 14.37
C GLY A 63 -10.62 -4.71 14.48
N VAL A 64 -9.68 -5.20 15.29
CA VAL A 64 -8.34 -4.61 15.44
C VAL A 64 -7.44 -5.00 14.27
N LEU A 65 -7.54 -6.25 13.82
CA LEU A 65 -6.81 -6.76 12.66
C LEU A 65 -7.75 -7.04 11.49
N PRO A 66 -7.30 -6.84 10.25
CA PRO A 66 -8.04 -7.25 9.07
C PRO A 66 -8.06 -8.78 8.96
N GLY A 67 -9.22 -9.34 8.63
CA GLY A 67 -9.35 -10.76 8.30
C GLY A 67 -8.68 -11.10 6.97
N ARG A 68 -8.14 -12.32 6.86
CA ARG A 68 -7.46 -12.82 5.65
C ARG A 68 -8.31 -12.78 4.36
N ALA A 69 -9.64 -12.73 4.48
CA ALA A 69 -10.58 -12.74 3.36
C ALA A 69 -10.93 -11.34 2.80
N VAL A 70 -10.49 -10.25 3.41
CA VAL A 70 -10.93 -8.88 3.03
C VAL A 70 -10.28 -8.37 1.73
N GLY A 71 -9.50 -9.21 1.04
CA GLY A 71 -8.98 -8.94 -0.31
C GLY A 71 -9.89 -9.42 -1.47
N HIS A 72 -10.93 -10.21 -1.21
CA HIS A 72 -11.85 -10.65 -2.26
C HIS A 72 -13.07 -9.73 -2.31
N VAL A 73 -13.07 -8.76 -3.23
CA VAL A 73 -14.33 -8.20 -3.74
C VAL A 73 -14.93 -9.31 -4.62
N PRO A 74 -16.07 -9.91 -4.25
CA PRO A 74 -16.80 -10.76 -5.18
C PRO A 74 -17.41 -9.86 -6.27
N ASP A 75 -17.37 -10.32 -7.53
CA ASP A 75 -18.11 -9.73 -8.65
C ASP A 75 -19.61 -9.59 -8.36
#